data_AF-A0A6G2JYM0-F1
#
_entry.id   AF-A0A6G2JYM0-F1
#
_cell.length_a   1.000
_cell.length_b   1.000
_cell.length_c   1.000
_cell.angle_alpha   90.00
_cell.angle_beta   90.00
_cell.angle_gamma   90.00
#
_symmetry.space_group_name_H-M   'P 1'
#
loop_
_entity.id
_entity.type
_entity.pdbx_description
1 polymer ?
#
loop_
_entity_poly.entity_id
_entity_poly.type
_entity_poly.pdbx_seq_one_letter_code
_entity_poly.pdbx_strand_id
1 'polypeptide(L)' 'MSDINELLEGLADRLAGIAADLDEAGFEQLRAAADGGDPAHLAAERRLQKARRAVSRAVAALRTPDDGASPL' A
#
# COMPACT_ATOMS: atom_id res chain seq x y z
N MET A 1 -15.56 -14.52 19.22
CA MET A 1 -14.42 -14.52 18.27
C MET A 1 -14.19 -13.09 17.80
N SER A 2 -14.11 -12.12 18.73
CA SER A 2 -14.73 -10.80 18.48
C SER A 2 -13.77 -9.62 18.38
N ASP A 3 -13.05 -9.20 19.43
CA ASP A 3 -12.50 -7.83 19.38
C ASP A 3 -11.23 -7.66 18.54
N ILE A 4 -10.34 -8.67 18.53
CA ILE A 4 -9.07 -8.56 17.81
C ILE A 4 -9.25 -8.64 16.29
N ASN A 5 -10.15 -9.51 15.80
CA ASN A 5 -10.40 -9.64 14.36
C ASN A 5 -11.06 -8.37 13.80
N GLU A 6 -11.99 -7.75 14.55
CA GLU A 6 -12.58 -6.47 14.17
C GLU A 6 -11.53 -5.33 14.16
N LEU A 7 -10.60 -5.33 15.12
CA LEU A 7 -9.47 -4.39 15.12
C LEU A 7 -8.54 -4.61 13.91
N LEU A 8 -8.20 -5.86 13.59
CA LEU A 8 -7.34 -6.19 12.45
C LEU A 8 -8.00 -5.80 11.13
N GLU A 9 -9.31 -6.01 10.97
CA GLU A 9 -10.04 -5.58 9.78
C GLU A 9 -10.08 -4.04 9.69
N GLY A 10 -10.35 -3.34 10.80
CA GLY A 10 -10.32 -1.88 10.83
C GLY A 10 -8.93 -1.29 10.49
N LEU A 11 -7.85 -1.98 10.87
CA LEU A 11 -6.49 -1.62 10.46
C LEU A 11 -6.25 -1.91 8.97
N ALA A 12 -6.73 -3.04 8.46
CA ALA A 12 -6.63 -3.39 7.05
C ALA A 12 -7.37 -2.38 6.15
N ASP A 13 -8.55 -1.92 6.55
CA ASP A 13 -9.32 -0.88 5.83
C ASP A 13 -8.58 0.45 5.79
N ARG A 14 -8.01 0.88 6.92
CA ARG A 14 -7.20 2.12 6.97
C ARG A 14 -5.97 2.02 6.07
N LEU A 15 -5.27 0.88 6.09
CA LEU A 15 -4.12 0.65 5.21
C LEU A 15 -4.55 0.60 3.74
N ALA A 16 -5.71 0.02 3.42
CA ALA A 16 -6.25 0.04 2.06
C ALA A 16 -6.54 1.46 1.58
N GLY A 17 -7.08 2.33 2.44
CA GLY A 17 -7.24 3.76 2.16
C GLY A 17 -5.90 4.44 1.87
N ILE A 18 -4.89 4.23 2.72
CA ILE A 18 -3.53 4.77 2.50
C ILE A 18 -2.92 4.26 1.18
N ALA A 19 -3.18 3.00 0.81
CA ALA A 19 -2.72 2.47 -0.47
C ALA A 19 -3.34 3.21 -1.67
N ALA A 20 -4.62 3.59 -1.58
CA ALA A 20 -5.30 4.39 -2.59
C ALA A 20 -4.75 5.82 -2.64
N ASP A 21 -4.48 6.45 -1.49
CA ASP A 21 -3.87 7.79 -1.43
C ASP A 21 -2.46 7.80 -2.07
N LEU A 22 -1.68 6.72 -1.85
CA LEU A 22 -0.37 6.55 -2.49
C LEU A 22 -0.46 6.35 -4.00
N ASP A 23 -1.54 5.73 -4.49
CA ASP A 23 -1.82 5.61 -5.92
C ASP A 23 -2.16 6.97 -6.54
N GLU A 24 -3.01 7.77 -5.88
CA GLU A 24 -3.35 9.13 -6.32
C GLU A 24 -2.11 10.02 -6.41
N ALA A 25 -1.29 10.03 -5.35
CA ALA A 25 -0.02 10.76 -5.36
C ALA A 25 0.93 10.27 -6.47
N GLY A 26 0.88 8.98 -6.81
CA GLY A 26 1.62 8.41 -7.93
C GLY A 26 1.14 8.95 -9.28
N PHE A 27 -0.18 9.04 -9.47
CA PHE A 27 -0.77 9.62 -10.69
C PHE A 27 -0.45 11.11 -10.84
N GLU A 28 -0.51 11.88 -9.77
CA GLU A 28 -0.10 13.29 -9.77
C GLU A 28 1.36 13.46 -10.19
N GLN A 29 2.26 12.62 -9.66
CA GLN A 29 3.66 12.60 -10.06
C GLN A 29 3.84 12.23 -11.53
N LEU A 30 3.13 11.21 -12.04
CA LEU A 30 3.19 10.84 -13.45
C LEU A 30 2.74 12.00 -14.35
N ARG A 31 1.71 12.74 -13.93
CA ARG A 31 1.22 13.92 -14.65
C ARG A 31 2.27 15.03 -14.68
N ALA A 32 2.89 15.33 -13.55
CA ALA A 32 3.94 16.35 -13.46
C ALA A 32 5.20 15.97 -14.25
N ALA A 33 5.58 14.68 -14.27
CA ALA A 33 6.71 14.19 -15.04
C ALA A 33 6.51 14.34 -16.56
N ALA A 34 5.27 14.18 -17.03
CA ALA A 34 4.93 14.36 -18.44
C ALA A 34 5.13 15.81 -18.93
N ASP A 35 5.02 16.78 -18.02
CA ASP A 35 5.13 18.22 -18.33
C ASP A 35 6.57 18.75 -18.28
N GLY A 36 7.52 17.99 -17.73
CA GLY A 36 8.92 18.38 -17.65
C GLY A 36 9.77 17.27 -17.03
N GLY A 37 10.38 16.44 -17.88
CA GLY A 37 11.09 15.21 -17.50
C GLY A 37 12.32 15.41 -16.60
N ASP A 38 12.09 15.73 -15.34
CA ASP A 38 13.11 15.85 -14.30
C ASP A 38 13.39 14.48 -13.66
N PRO A 39 14.64 14.00 -13.63
CA PRO A 39 15.02 12.77 -12.93
C PRO A 39 14.61 12.69 -11.44
N ALA A 40 14.33 13.82 -10.78
CA ALA A 40 13.75 13.82 -9.43
C ALA A 40 12.37 13.11 -9.36
N HIS A 41 11.59 13.12 -10.45
CA HIS A 41 10.30 12.42 -10.51
C HIS A 41 10.45 10.90 -10.45
N LEU A 42 11.48 10.34 -11.08
CA LEU A 42 11.72 8.89 -11.05
C LEU A 42 12.07 8.40 -9.64
N ALA A 43 12.76 9.21 -8.85
CA ALA A 43 13.07 8.89 -7.46
C ALA A 43 11.81 8.94 -6.58
N ALA A 44 10.97 9.96 -6.76
CA ALA A 44 9.70 10.09 -6.07
C ALA A 44 8.72 8.95 -6.41
N GLU A 45 8.59 8.61 -7.69
CA GLU A 45 7.75 7.52 -8.17
C GLU A 45 8.17 6.17 -7.56
N ARG A 46 9.47 5.86 -7.58
CA ARG A 46 10.00 4.63 -6.96
C ARG A 46 9.69 4.56 -5.47
N ARG A 47 9.76 5.69 -4.77
CA ARG A 47 9.44 5.78 -3.34
C ARG A 47 7.95 5.50 -3.10
N LEU A 48 7.07 6.10 -3.88
CA LEU A 48 5.62 5.88 -3.79
C LEU A 48 5.25 4.43 -4.08
N GLN A 49 5.80 3.85 -5.15
CA GLN A 49 5.58 2.44 -5.49
C GLN A 49 6.06 1.48 -4.40
N LYS A 50 7.21 1.75 -3.78
CA LYS A 50 7.71 0.95 -2.65
C LYS A 50 6.78 1.05 -1.44
N ALA A 51 6.31 2.25 -1.11
CA ALA A 51 5.37 2.48 -0.02
C ALA A 51 4.05 1.74 -0.27
N ARG A 52 3.46 1.89 -1.47
CA ARG A 52 2.21 1.22 -1.85
C ARG A 52 2.32 -0.30 -1.69
N ARG A 53 3.38 -0.91 -2.24
CA ARG A 53 3.61 -2.36 -2.15
C ARG A 53 3.74 -2.84 -0.71
N ALA A 54 4.40 -2.06 0.16
CA ALA A 54 4.52 -2.41 1.57
C ALA A 54 3.16 -2.39 2.28
N VAL A 55 2.35 -1.36 2.01
CA VAL A 55 1.00 -1.22 2.56
C VAL A 55 0.09 -2.35 2.05
N SER A 56 0.09 -2.66 0.75
CA SER A 56 -0.70 -3.77 0.21
C SER A 56 -0.33 -5.13 0.82
N ARG A 57 0.96 -5.38 1.08
CA ARG A 57 1.40 -6.59 1.78
C ARG A 57 0.91 -6.64 3.23
N ALA A 58 0.91 -5.51 3.93
CA ALA A 58 0.38 -5.42 5.28
C ALA A 58 -1.14 -5.68 5.31
N VAL A 59 -1.90 -5.11 4.36
CA VAL A 59 -3.33 -5.41 4.20
C VAL A 59 -3.57 -6.91 3.99
N ALA A 60 -2.81 -7.53 3.08
CA ALA A 60 -2.92 -8.96 2.82
C ALA A 60 -2.60 -9.79 4.07
N ALA A 61 -1.55 -9.44 4.82
CA ALA A 61 -1.18 -10.14 6.05
C ALA A 61 -2.25 -10.03 7.14
N LEU A 62 -2.93 -8.88 7.26
CA LEU A 62 -4.00 -8.68 8.25
C LEU A 62 -5.29 -9.42 7.90
N ARG A 63 -5.57 -9.61 6.60
CA ARG A 63 -6.79 -10.28 6.10
C ARG A 63 -6.62 -11.77 5.86
N THR A 64 -5.38 -12.24 5.79
CA THR A 64 -5.12 -13.68 5.68
C THR A 64 -5.32 -14.28 7.07
N PRO A 65 -6.33 -15.14 7.28
CA PRO A 65 -6.41 -15.89 8.53
C PRO A 65 -5.10 -16.67 8.70
N ASP A 66 -4.62 -16.76 9.94
CA ASP A 66 -3.45 -17.57 10.30
C ASP A 66 -3.85 -19.06 10.19
N ASP A 67 -4.12 -19.51 8.96
CA ASP A 67 -4.27 -20.90 8.61
C ASP A 67 -2.87 -21.49 8.74
N GLY A 68 -2.55 -22.03 9.91
CA GLY A 68 -1.23 -22.54 10.30
C GLY A 68 -0.64 -23.59 9.35
N ALA A 69 -0.19 -23.15 8.18
CA ALA A 69 0.38 -23.95 7.12
C ALA A 69 1.43 -23.14 6.36
N SER A 70 2.59 -22.97 6.99
CA SER A 70 3.84 -23.12 6.23
C SER A 70 4.18 -24.61 6.16
N PRO A 71 3.96 -25.32 5.05
CA PRO A 71 4.85 -26.41 4.71
C PRO A 71 6.17 -25.80 4.25
N LEU A 72 7.25 -26.20 4.94
CA LEU A 72 8.64 -25.98 4.56
C LEU A 72 8.92 -26.48 3.12
#